data_AF-A0A355SFJ4-F1
#
_entry.id   AF-A0A355SFJ4-F1
#
_cell.length_a   1.000
_cell.length_b   1.000
_cell.length_c   1.000
_cell.angle_alpha   90.00
_cell.angle_beta   90.00
_cell.angle_gamma   90.00
#
_symmetry.space_group_name_H-M   'P 1'
#
loop_
_entity.id
_entity.type
_entity.pdbx_description
1 polymer ?
#
loop_
_entity_poly.entity_id
_entity_poly.type
_entity_poly.pdbx_seq_one_letter_code
_entity_poly.pdbx_strand_id
1 'polypeptide(L)'
;VDGAHIRTLLLTFFYRYMRPLIDDGRVFIAQPPLYKVTKGKKDYYTYSEKEQEKLLSEIGTENNTIQRYKGLGEMDAEQLWTTTMNPDTRTMLQVTLDDAIAADEIFTIL
;
A
#
# COMPACT_ATOMS: atom_id res chain seq x y z
N VAL A 1 0.44 8.55 8.80
CA VAL A 1 -0.62 9.54 9.08
C VAL A 1 -0.74 10.49 7.89
N ASP A 2 0.35 11.15 7.47
CA ASP A 2 0.30 12.12 6.34
C ASP A 2 -0.03 11.49 4.97
N GLY A 3 0.46 10.29 4.68
CA GLY A 3 0.12 9.58 3.44
C GLY A 3 -1.36 9.21 3.33
N ALA A 4 -2.04 8.98 4.47
CA ALA A 4 -3.48 8.74 4.50
C ALA A 4 -4.25 10.04 4.22
N HIS A 5 -3.78 11.18 4.75
CA HIS A 5 -4.41 12.48 4.50
C HIS A 5 -4.41 12.86 3.01
N ILE A 6 -3.26 12.82 2.33
CA ILE A 6 -3.21 13.18 0.90
C ILE A 6 -4.07 12.24 0.04
N ARG A 7 -4.13 10.96 0.41
CA ARG A 7 -5.01 9.99 -0.25
C ARG A 7 -6.48 10.38 -0.09
N THR A 8 -6.93 10.71 1.12
CA THR A 8 -8.31 11.16 1.38
C THR A 8 -8.64 12.41 0.58
N LEU A 9 -7.72 13.38 0.50
CA LEU A 9 -7.90 14.59 -0.30
C LEU A 9 -8.08 14.28 -1.79
N LEU A 10 -7.24 13.41 -2.34
CA LEU A 10 -7.32 13.02 -3.75
C LEU A 10 -8.60 12.23 -4.07
N LEU A 11 -8.98 11.29 -3.19
CA LEU A 11 -10.23 10.53 -3.36
C LEU A 11 -11.46 11.44 -3.29
N THR A 12 -11.47 12.37 -2.34
CA THR A 12 -12.52 13.40 -2.23
C THR A 12 -12.60 14.26 -3.49
N PHE A 13 -11.44 14.68 -4.03
CA PHE A 13 -11.38 15.42 -5.28
C PHE A 13 -11.95 14.62 -6.46
N PHE A 14 -11.53 13.35 -6.62
CA PHE A 14 -12.06 12.49 -7.67
C PHE A 14 -13.57 12.27 -7.51
N TYR A 15 -14.06 12.07 -6.29
CA TYR A 15 -15.48 11.93 -6.01
C TYR A 15 -16.30 13.16 -6.40
N ARG A 16 -15.84 14.36 -6.00
CA ARG A 16 -16.59 15.61 -6.21
C ARG A 16 -16.55 16.10 -7.65
N TYR A 17 -15.43 15.93 -8.35
CA TYR A 17 -15.20 16.58 -9.66
C TYR A 17 -15.01 15.60 -10.82
N MET A 18 -14.69 14.34 -10.55
CA MET A 18 -14.35 13.35 -11.57
C MET A 18 -15.00 11.99 -11.30
N ARG A 19 -16.21 11.98 -10.73
CA ARG A 19 -16.95 10.77 -10.37
C ARG A 19 -16.99 9.69 -11.46
N PRO A 20 -17.14 10.02 -12.77
CA PRO A 20 -17.10 9.00 -13.82
C PRO A 20 -15.81 8.16 -13.84
N LEU A 21 -14.67 8.67 -13.38
CA LEU A 21 -13.44 7.88 -13.30
C LEU A 21 -13.51 6.79 -12.22
N ILE A 22 -14.22 7.05 -11.14
CA ILE A 22 -14.45 6.06 -10.06
C ILE A 22 -15.49 5.05 -10.52
N ASP A 23 -16.60 5.52 -11.10
CA ASP A 23 -17.69 4.66 -11.58
C ASP A 23 -17.23 3.72 -12.71
N ASP A 24 -16.36 4.20 -13.62
CA ASP A 24 -15.73 3.39 -14.67
C ASP A 24 -14.62 2.46 -14.14
N GLY A 25 -14.30 2.51 -12.85
CA GLY A 25 -13.29 1.66 -12.24
C GLY A 25 -11.85 1.99 -12.65
N ARG A 26 -11.55 3.25 -12.95
CA ARG A 26 -10.22 3.69 -13.45
C ARG A 26 -9.28 4.15 -12.34
N VAL A 27 -9.77 4.31 -11.11
CA VAL A 27 -8.97 4.79 -9.98
C VAL A 27 -8.47 3.59 -9.17
N PHE A 28 -7.15 3.54 -8.95
CA PHE A 28 -6.49 2.47 -8.21
C PHE A 28 -5.52 3.05 -7.18
N ILE A 29 -5.36 2.33 -6.07
CA ILE A 29 -4.41 2.65 -4.99
C ILE A 29 -3.36 1.55 -4.95
N ALA A 30 -2.10 1.92 -5.16
CA ALA A 30 -0.99 0.99 -5.00
C ALA A 30 -0.85 0.52 -3.56
N GLN A 31 -0.53 -0.77 -3.38
CA GLN A 31 -0.30 -1.39 -2.07
C GLN A 31 1.19 -1.74 -1.94
N PRO A 32 2.04 -0.80 -1.48
CA PRO A 32 3.44 -1.10 -1.20
C PRO A 32 3.56 -2.06 0.01
N PRO A 33 4.67 -2.80 0.13
CA PRO A 33 4.89 -3.69 1.26
C PRO A 33 5.04 -2.92 2.57
N LEU A 34 4.56 -3.50 3.66
CA LEU A 34 4.68 -2.96 5.00
C LEU A 34 6.01 -3.34 5.65
N TYR A 35 6.53 -4.53 5.34
CA TYR A 35 7.81 -5.02 5.84
C TYR A 35 8.68 -5.62 4.75
N LYS A 36 9.99 -5.55 4.98
CA LYS A 36 11.01 -6.36 4.35
C LYS A 36 11.68 -7.23 5.41
N VAL A 37 11.80 -8.53 5.15
CA VAL A 37 12.54 -9.49 5.97
C VAL A 37 13.69 -10.03 5.16
N THR A 38 14.91 -9.81 5.63
CA THR A 38 16.13 -10.37 5.03
C THR A 38 16.60 -11.54 5.89
N LYS A 39 16.69 -12.73 5.29
CA LYS A 39 17.26 -13.94 5.91
C LYS A 39 18.36 -14.51 5.03
N GLY A 40 19.61 -14.35 5.47
CA GLY A 40 20.78 -14.71 4.68
C GLY A 40 20.86 -13.88 3.39
N LYS A 41 20.68 -14.53 2.23
CA LYS A 41 20.70 -13.88 0.89
C LYS A 41 19.31 -13.66 0.30
N LYS A 42 18.24 -13.96 1.04
CA LYS A 42 16.86 -13.86 0.55
C LYS A 42 16.14 -12.71 1.23
N ASP A 43 15.44 -11.94 0.41
CA ASP A 43 14.53 -10.88 0.83
C ASP A 43 13.09 -11.33 0.63
N TYR A 44 12.26 -11.08 1.63
CA TYR A 44 10.84 -11.33 1.63
C TYR A 44 10.09 -10.04 1.91
N TYR A 45 9.00 -9.82 1.20
CA TYR A 45 8.14 -8.65 1.38
C TYR A 45 6.77 -9.10 1.88
N THR A 46 6.22 -8.39 2.86
CA THR A 46 4.89 -8.68 3.42
C THR A 46 4.07 -7.40 3.49
N TYR A 47 2.75 -7.51 3.30
CA TYR A 47 1.84 -6.38 3.11
C TYR A 47 0.91 -6.17 4.32
N SER A 48 0.95 -7.08 5.30
CA SER A 48 0.21 -6.95 6.55
C SER A 48 0.97 -7.56 7.73
N GLU A 49 0.60 -7.16 8.95
CA GLU A 49 1.16 -7.75 10.18
C GLU A 49 0.89 -9.26 10.24
N LYS A 50 -0.29 -9.70 9.80
CA LYS A 50 -0.66 -11.13 9.74
C LYS A 50 0.23 -11.92 8.78
N GLU A 51 0.54 -11.37 7.60
CA GLU A 51 1.48 -12.00 6.67
C GLU A 51 2.89 -12.06 7.24
N GLN A 52 3.32 -11.00 7.92
CA GLN A 52 4.61 -10.95 8.59
C GLN A 52 4.75 -12.03 9.66
N GLU A 53 3.75 -12.19 10.54
CA GLU A 53 3.73 -13.25 11.56
C GLU A 53 3.77 -14.64 10.93
N LYS A 54 2.96 -14.88 9.89
CA LYS A 54 2.95 -16.14 9.17
C LYS A 54 4.32 -16.45 8.56
N LEU A 55 4.92 -15.48 7.87
CA LEU A 55 6.24 -15.63 7.26
C LEU A 55 7.30 -15.98 8.33
N LEU A 56 7.31 -15.24 9.45
CA LEU A 56 8.26 -15.48 10.54
C LEU A 56 8.08 -16.86 11.19
N SER A 57 6.86 -17.40 11.23
CA SER A 57 6.59 -18.76 11.70
C SER A 57 7.15 -19.83 10.75
N GLU A 58 7.17 -19.57 9.44
CA GLU A 58 7.64 -20.49 8.41
C GLU A 58 9.16 -20.48 8.29
N ILE A 59 9.77 -19.29 8.27
CA ILE A 59 11.22 -19.15 8.04
C ILE A 59 12.01 -19.14 9.36
N GLY A 60 11.35 -19.12 10.51
CA GLY A 60 11.94 -18.98 11.84
C GLY A 60 12.45 -17.57 12.12
N THR A 61 12.48 -17.16 13.39
CA THR A 61 12.78 -15.78 13.83
C THR A 61 14.27 -15.46 13.97
N GLU A 62 15.13 -16.47 14.00
CA GLU A 62 16.58 -16.30 14.20
C GLU A 62 17.30 -15.80 12.94
N ASN A 63 18.28 -14.91 13.14
CA ASN A 63 19.14 -14.33 12.09
C ASN A 63 18.38 -13.60 10.96
N ASN A 64 17.20 -13.04 11.28
CA ASN A 64 16.43 -12.21 10.36
C ASN A 64 16.69 -10.73 10.64
N THR A 65 16.87 -9.93 9.57
CA THR A 65 16.78 -8.47 9.65
C THR A 65 15.40 -8.04 9.18
N ILE A 66 14.65 -7.34 10.02
CA ILE A 66 13.29 -6.87 9.70
C ILE A 66 13.32 -5.34 9.57
N GLN A 67 12.89 -4.84 8.42
CA GLN A 67 12.67 -3.43 8.15
C GLN A 67 11.18 -3.17 7.95
N ARG A 68 10.63 -2.19 8.66
CA ARG A 68 9.26 -1.71 8.46
C ARG A 68 9.30 -0.45 7.61
N TYR A 69 8.57 -0.43 6.51
CA TYR A 69 8.45 0.76 5.67
C TYR A 69 7.40 1.71 6.25
N LYS A 70 7.79 2.96 6.51
CA LYS A 70 6.87 4.03 6.93
C LYS A 70 6.43 4.92 5.78
N GLY A 71 7.20 4.91 4.70
CA GLY A 71 6.92 5.66 3.48
C GLY A 71 7.77 5.18 2.32
N LEU A 72 7.35 5.54 1.10
CA LEU A 72 8.00 5.08 -0.13
C LEU A 72 9.45 5.57 -0.27
N GLY A 73 9.81 6.68 0.37
CA GLY A 73 11.17 7.23 0.34
C GLY A 73 12.20 6.40 1.12
N GLU A 74 11.78 5.39 1.87
CA GLU A 74 12.66 4.42 2.53
C GLU A 74 13.07 3.25 1.60
N MET A 75 12.51 3.21 0.39
CA MET A 75 12.81 2.22 -0.64
C MET A 75 13.74 2.82 -1.69
N ASP A 76 14.69 2.03 -2.18
CA ASP A 76 15.40 2.39 -3.41
C ASP A 76 14.51 2.18 -4.65
N ALA A 77 14.97 2.67 -5.80
CA ALA A 77 14.19 2.63 -7.04
C ALA A 77 13.90 1.20 -7.52
N GLU A 78 14.81 0.26 -7.31
CA GLU A 78 14.65 -1.13 -7.74
C GLU A 78 13.63 -1.86 -6.86
N GLN A 79 13.69 -1.63 -5.55
CA GLN A 79 12.71 -2.12 -4.58
C GLN A 79 11.31 -1.56 -4.87
N LEU A 80 11.20 -0.24 -5.11
CA LEU A 80 9.91 0.38 -5.43
C LEU A 80 9.32 -0.19 -6.72
N TRP A 81 10.16 -0.35 -7.75
CA TRP A 81 9.74 -0.93 -9.02
C TRP A 81 9.21 -2.36 -8.83
N THR A 82 10.03 -3.23 -8.24
CA THR A 82 9.75 -4.67 -8.13
C THR A 82 8.56 -4.98 -7.23
N THR A 83 8.34 -4.20 -6.18
CA THR A 83 7.28 -4.46 -5.19
C THR A 83 5.97 -3.75 -5.52
N THR A 84 6.03 -2.53 -6.06
CA THR A 84 4.86 -1.64 -6.09
C THR A 84 4.45 -1.24 -7.51
N MET A 85 5.37 -1.20 -8.47
CA MET A 85 5.07 -0.65 -9.81
C MET A 85 5.06 -1.68 -10.94
N ASN A 86 5.79 -2.78 -10.80
CA ASN A 86 5.90 -3.83 -11.81
C ASN A 86 4.52 -4.48 -12.09
N PRO A 87 3.98 -4.42 -13.32
CA PRO A 87 2.69 -4.99 -13.66
C PRO A 87 2.50 -6.47 -13.30
N ASP A 88 3.60 -7.25 -13.30
CA ASP A 88 3.55 -8.69 -13.04
C ASP A 88 3.46 -9.02 -11.53
N THR A 89 3.92 -8.13 -10.65
CA THR A 89 4.04 -8.39 -9.21
C THR A 89 3.32 -7.38 -8.32
N ARG A 90 2.92 -6.22 -8.87
CA ARG A 90 2.27 -5.17 -8.10
C ARG A 90 0.90 -5.61 -7.58
N THR A 91 0.59 -5.16 -6.37
CA THR A 91 -0.75 -5.26 -5.80
C THR A 91 -1.43 -3.90 -5.83
N MET A 92 -2.62 -3.84 -6.39
CA MET A 92 -3.41 -2.61 -6.52
C MET A 92 -4.80 -2.85 -5.94
N LEU A 93 -5.32 -1.87 -5.21
CA LEU A 93 -6.71 -1.84 -4.78
C LEU A 93 -7.51 -0.96 -5.75
N GLN A 94 -8.53 -1.51 -6.38
CA GLN A 94 -9.46 -0.71 -7.18
C GLN A 94 -10.39 0.06 -6.25
N VAL A 95 -10.54 1.36 -6.48
CA VAL A 95 -11.40 2.23 -5.67
C VAL A 95 -12.85 2.05 -6.10
N THR A 96 -13.71 1.78 -5.14
CA THR A 96 -15.17 1.74 -5.33
C THR A 96 -15.80 3.08 -4.99
N LEU A 97 -17.07 3.25 -5.38
CA LEU A 97 -17.85 4.43 -4.99
C LEU A 97 -17.98 4.54 -3.46
N ASP A 98 -18.19 3.41 -2.76
CA ASP A 98 -18.33 3.38 -1.31
C ASP A 98 -17.04 3.86 -0.61
N ASP A 99 -15.87 3.47 -1.13
CA ASP A 99 -14.57 3.96 -0.63
C ASP A 99 -14.43 5.48 -0.78
N ALA A 100 -14.93 6.02 -1.89
CA ALA A 100 -14.85 7.44 -2.20
C ALA A 100 -15.81 8.28 -1.34
N ILE A 101 -17.00 7.76 -1.04
CA ILE A 101 -17.96 8.38 -0.11
C ILE A 101 -17.36 8.42 1.30
N ALA A 102 -16.83 7.29 1.78
CA ALA A 102 -16.18 7.22 3.09
C ALA A 102 -15.01 8.22 3.20
N ALA A 103 -14.25 8.42 2.13
CA ALA A 103 -13.19 9.43 2.11
C ALA A 103 -13.73 10.87 2.24
N ASP A 104 -14.84 11.21 1.58
CA ASP A 104 -15.47 12.54 1.67
C ASP A 104 -16.05 12.83 3.06
N GLU A 105 -16.63 11.82 3.72
CA GLU A 105 -17.10 11.92 5.11
C GLU A 105 -15.94 12.22 6.07
N ILE A 106 -14.83 11.46 5.94
CA ILE A 106 -13.61 11.70 6.73
C ILE A 106 -13.09 13.12 6.48
N PHE A 107 -13.05 13.58 5.23
CA PHE A 107 -12.59 14.92 4.90
C PHE A 107 -13.43 16.03 5.53
N THR A 108 -14.74 15.83 5.67
CA THR A 108 -15.65 16.83 6.26
C THR A 108 -15.48 16.97 7.78
N ILE A 109 -14.92 15.94 8.43
CA ILE A 109 -14.66 15.91 9.87
C ILE A 109 -13.27 16.51 10.22
N LEU A 110 -12.32 16.46 9.27
CA LEU A 110 -10.95 17.00 9.41
C LEU A 110 -10.92 18.54 9.39
#